data_AF-U4V170-F1
#
_entry.id   AF-U4V170-F1
#
_cell.length_a   1.000
_cell.length_b   1.000
_cell.length_c   1.000
_cell.angle_alpha   90.00
_cell.angle_beta   90.00
_cell.angle_gamma   90.00
#
_symmetry.space_group_name_H-M   'P 1'
#
loop_
_entity.id
_entity.type
_entity.pdbx_description
1 polymer ?
#
loop_
_entity_poly.entity_id
_entity_poly.type
_entity_poly.pdbx_seq_one_letter_code
_entity_poly.pdbx_strand_id
1 'polypeptide(L)'
;MDARPVDFILCQYGNSKNLFRGPKKSCKHSYGVCLGDAGTFGGKVPDPFSAMLEREMGMPIFNLGAQHSGAGFYTGDDAIHEIVENAQVVFIVAPSVVNQSNPFYRVHPRRNDRFVTALGPLYDLFPEADFVECHFTKHLITKLISIDSARADIVFVLSMANGSAIKRSCVHVGARKLLFTGIKSHKLRIPNLNFQLRI
;
A
#
# COMPACT_ATOMS: atom_id res chain seq x y z
N MET A 1 0.06 24.69 -3.42
CA MET A 1 0.66 24.89 -2.09
C MET A 1 1.64 23.75 -1.88
N ASP A 2 2.93 24.03 -2.00
CA ASP A 2 3.97 23.04 -1.71
C ASP A 2 3.95 22.74 -0.22
N ALA A 3 3.48 21.54 0.14
CA ALA A 3 3.49 21.09 1.51
C ALA A 3 4.94 21.08 2.00
N ARG A 4 5.21 21.71 3.16
CA ARG A 4 6.52 21.64 3.79
C ARG A 4 6.94 20.16 3.92
N PRO A 5 8.23 19.83 3.74
CA PRO A 5 8.73 18.49 3.98
C PRO A 5 8.33 18.06 5.40
N VAL A 6 7.75 16.88 5.52
CA VAL A 6 7.50 16.30 6.83
C VAL A 6 8.78 15.64 7.29
N ASP A 7 9.30 16.08 8.43
CA ASP A 7 10.45 15.43 9.05
C ASP A 7 10.01 14.11 9.69
N PHE A 8 10.68 13.03 9.28
CA PHE A 8 10.57 11.73 9.90
C PHE A 8 11.93 11.04 9.85
N ILE A 9 12.17 10.16 10.81
CA ILE A 9 13.34 9.30 10.80
C ILE A 9 13.04 7.99 10.10
N LEU A 10 14.05 7.40 9.48
CA LEU A 10 13.99 6.07 8.90
C LEU A 10 14.63 5.06 9.86
N CYS A 11 14.09 3.86 9.88
CA CYS A 11 14.63 2.75 10.65
C CYS A 11 14.63 1.46 9.83
N GLN A 12 15.48 0.54 10.26
CA GLN A 12 15.64 -0.79 9.67
C GLN A 12 15.45 -1.84 10.76
N TYR A 13 14.83 -2.96 10.38
CA TYR A 13 14.57 -4.09 11.27
C TYR A 13 15.34 -5.32 10.81
N GLY A 14 16.01 -5.99 11.75
CA GLY A 14 16.87 -7.14 11.47
C GLY A 14 17.80 -6.90 10.27
N ASN A 15 17.82 -7.86 9.36
CA ASN A 15 18.57 -7.80 8.10
C ASN A 15 17.70 -7.37 6.89
N SER A 16 16.52 -6.79 7.13
CA SER A 16 15.65 -6.29 6.06
C SER A 16 16.39 -5.28 5.21
N LYS A 17 16.33 -5.40 3.88
CA LYS A 17 16.92 -4.41 2.95
C LYS A 17 16.07 -3.15 2.81
N ASN A 18 14.91 -3.10 3.47
CA ASN A 18 13.95 -2.02 3.36
C ASN A 18 14.06 -1.04 4.54
N LEU A 19 13.79 0.23 4.27
CA LEU A 19 13.71 1.29 5.28
C LEU A 19 12.25 1.63 5.56
N PHE A 20 11.94 1.80 6.82
CA PHE A 20 10.59 2.03 7.34
C PHE A 20 10.54 3.33 8.14
N ARG A 21 9.34 3.90 8.27
CA ARG A 21 9.18 5.12 9.06
C ARG A 21 9.34 4.79 10.55
N GLY A 22 10.28 5.49 11.19
CA GLY A 22 10.52 5.37 12.62
C GLY A 22 9.57 6.22 13.49
N PRO A 23 9.81 6.26 14.81
CA PRO A 23 10.97 5.67 15.51
C PRO A 23 10.99 4.14 15.49
N LYS A 24 12.20 3.57 15.61
CA LYS A 24 12.39 2.11 15.71
C LYS A 24 11.76 1.61 17.00
N LYS A 25 10.97 0.53 16.92
CA LYS A 25 10.24 -0.05 18.07
C LYS A 25 10.87 -1.37 18.51
N SER A 26 10.67 -1.69 19.79
CA SER A 26 11.17 -2.94 20.40
C SER A 26 10.22 -4.09 20.08
N CYS A 27 10.76 -5.23 19.63
CA CYS A 27 10.00 -6.46 19.41
C CYS A 27 9.85 -7.31 20.68
N LYS A 28 10.23 -6.81 21.87
CA LYS A 28 10.29 -7.60 23.12
C LYS A 28 8.95 -7.75 23.86
N HIS A 29 7.97 -6.90 23.57
CA HIS A 29 6.67 -6.88 24.24
C HIS A 29 5.55 -7.06 23.21
N SER A 30 4.29 -7.10 23.64
CA SER A 30 3.16 -7.11 22.70
C SER A 30 3.17 -5.87 21.80
N TYR A 31 3.00 -6.07 20.50
CA TYR A 31 2.97 -5.00 19.51
C TYR A 31 2.03 -5.33 18.35
N GLY A 32 1.66 -4.30 17.58
CA GLY A 32 1.00 -4.43 16.29
C GLY A 32 1.86 -3.92 15.15
N VAL A 33 1.44 -4.18 13.91
CA VAL A 33 2.15 -3.75 12.71
C VAL A 33 1.17 -3.20 11.66
N CYS A 34 1.60 -2.19 10.91
CA CYS A 34 0.87 -1.66 9.75
C CYS A 34 1.66 -1.95 8.48
N LEU A 35 1.05 -2.69 7.55
CA LEU A 35 1.57 -2.99 6.22
C LEU A 35 0.85 -2.14 5.17
N GLY A 36 1.55 -1.79 4.09
CA GLY A 36 0.96 -1.08 2.95
C GLY A 36 1.92 -0.10 2.30
N ASP A 37 1.36 0.81 1.49
CA ASP A 37 2.12 1.65 0.57
C ASP A 37 2.50 3.01 1.15
N ALA A 38 2.73 3.99 0.27
CA ALA A 38 3.02 5.37 0.64
C ALA A 38 1.98 5.98 1.59
N GLY A 39 0.71 5.55 1.52
CA GLY A 39 -0.33 5.95 2.46
C GLY A 39 -0.04 5.48 3.88
N THR A 40 0.35 4.21 4.05
CA THR A 40 0.76 3.65 5.34
C THR A 40 2.04 4.29 5.84
N PHE A 41 3.03 4.48 4.96
CA PHE A 41 4.29 5.16 5.29
C PHE A 41 4.03 6.61 5.78
N GLY A 42 3.07 7.30 5.17
CA GLY A 42 2.62 8.61 5.62
C GLY A 42 3.63 9.74 5.38
N GLY A 43 4.49 9.63 4.36
CA GLY A 43 5.61 10.57 4.15
C GLY A 43 5.20 12.03 3.86
N LYS A 44 3.89 12.30 3.76
CA LYS A 44 3.31 13.64 3.57
C LYS A 44 2.50 14.13 4.76
N VAL A 45 2.45 13.36 5.85
CA VAL A 45 1.74 13.72 7.08
C VAL A 45 2.65 13.62 8.30
N PRO A 46 2.66 14.64 9.17
CA PRO A 46 3.49 14.62 10.38
C PRO A 46 3.12 13.46 11.31
N ASP A 47 1.84 13.10 11.36
CA ASP A 47 1.32 12.04 12.20
C ASP A 47 0.73 10.92 11.31
N PRO A 48 1.46 9.81 11.08
CA PRO A 48 0.94 8.70 10.29
C PRO A 48 -0.13 7.93 11.05
N PHE A 49 -1.01 7.25 10.32
CA PHE A 49 -2.04 6.36 10.87
C PHE A 49 -1.51 5.36 11.91
N SER A 50 -0.32 4.82 11.71
CA SER A 50 0.34 3.91 12.68
C SER A 50 0.57 4.55 14.05
N ALA A 51 0.88 5.86 14.09
CA ALA A 51 1.09 6.60 15.33
C ALA A 51 -0.25 6.91 16.02
N MET A 52 -1.31 7.18 15.25
CA MET A 52 -2.66 7.31 15.78
C MET A 52 -3.12 5.99 16.43
N LEU A 53 -2.91 4.86 15.76
CA LEU A 53 -3.23 3.54 16.29
C LEU A 53 -2.45 3.20 17.56
N GLU A 54 -1.17 3.58 17.64
CA GLU A 54 -0.36 3.35 18.85
C GLU A 54 -0.94 4.05 20.08
N ARG A 55 -1.33 5.32 19.94
CA ARG A 55 -1.96 6.07 21.04
C ARG A 55 -3.28 5.45 21.47
N GLU A 56 -4.06 4.98 20.51
CA GLU A 56 -5.37 4.38 20.79
C GLU A 56 -5.28 2.98 21.41
N MET A 57 -4.37 2.14 20.91
CA MET A 57 -4.22 0.75 21.36
C MET A 57 -3.37 0.64 22.64
N GLY A 58 -2.68 1.71 23.05
CA GLY A 58 -1.80 1.70 24.22
C GLY A 58 -0.62 0.72 24.09
N MET A 59 -0.22 0.36 22.87
CA MET A 59 0.88 -0.56 22.60
C MET A 59 1.70 -0.15 21.37
N PRO A 60 2.96 -0.59 21.25
CA PRO A 60 3.78 -0.30 20.09
C PRO A 60 3.13 -0.71 18.76
N ILE A 61 3.03 0.20 17.79
CA ILE A 61 2.57 -0.10 16.42
C ILE A 61 3.68 0.21 15.41
N PHE A 62 4.25 -0.82 14.78
CA PHE A 62 5.30 -0.67 13.79
C PHE A 62 4.71 -0.13 12.49
N ASN A 63 5.28 0.96 11.97
CA ASN A 63 4.99 1.41 10.62
C ASN A 63 5.88 0.64 9.64
N LEU A 64 5.36 -0.44 9.08
CA LEU A 64 6.04 -1.22 8.05
C LEU A 64 5.55 -0.86 6.65
N GLY A 65 4.99 0.35 6.48
CA GLY A 65 4.62 0.89 5.18
C GLY A 65 5.85 1.25 4.38
N ALA A 66 5.75 1.19 3.05
CA ALA A 66 6.84 1.62 2.17
C ALA A 66 6.32 2.42 0.98
N GLN A 67 7.03 3.50 0.63
CA GLN A 67 6.61 4.44 -0.42
C GLN A 67 6.35 3.80 -1.79
N HIS A 68 6.94 2.63 -2.05
CA HIS A 68 6.83 1.92 -3.33
C HIS A 68 6.43 0.45 -3.12
N SER A 69 5.58 0.13 -2.14
CA SER A 69 5.27 -1.27 -1.82
C SER A 69 4.34 -1.94 -2.84
N GLY A 70 4.90 -2.85 -3.63
CA GLY A 70 4.18 -3.87 -4.39
C GLY A 70 3.52 -4.96 -3.56
N ALA A 71 2.63 -5.73 -4.20
CA ALA A 71 2.12 -6.98 -3.62
C ALA A 71 3.26 -7.95 -3.26
N GLY A 72 4.39 -7.89 -3.98
CA GLY A 72 5.61 -8.64 -3.70
C GLY A 72 6.65 -7.87 -2.86
N PHE A 73 6.32 -6.74 -2.24
CA PHE A 73 7.31 -5.90 -1.55
C PHE A 73 7.99 -6.63 -0.38
N TYR A 74 7.19 -7.36 0.39
CA TYR A 74 7.64 -8.12 1.55
C TYR A 74 8.16 -9.51 1.17
N THR A 75 8.02 -9.94 -0.08
CA THR A 75 8.45 -11.28 -0.51
C THR A 75 9.97 -11.42 -0.35
N GLY A 76 10.40 -12.42 0.42
CA GLY A 76 11.80 -12.71 0.68
C GLY A 76 12.45 -11.74 1.69
N ASP A 77 11.65 -11.13 2.56
CA ASP A 77 12.14 -10.30 3.67
C ASP A 77 11.87 -11.01 5.00
N ASP A 78 12.70 -12.01 5.33
CA ASP A 78 12.52 -12.88 6.48
C ASP A 78 12.44 -12.11 7.81
N ALA A 79 13.21 -11.02 7.94
CA ALA A 79 13.17 -10.17 9.12
C ALA A 79 11.80 -9.50 9.32
N ILE A 80 11.12 -9.15 8.23
CA ILE A 80 9.78 -8.58 8.29
C ILE A 80 8.73 -9.67 8.47
N HIS A 81 8.91 -10.84 7.85
CA HIS A 81 8.04 -11.99 8.09
C HIS A 81 8.02 -12.37 9.58
N GLU A 82 9.19 -12.48 10.23
CA GLU A 82 9.30 -12.79 11.65
C GLU A 82 8.56 -11.75 12.53
N ILE A 83 8.71 -10.46 12.22
CA ILE A 83 8.00 -9.39 12.95
C ILE A 83 6.49 -9.50 12.75
N VAL A 84 6.04 -9.74 11.53
CA VAL A 84 4.61 -9.85 11.20
C VAL A 84 3.99 -11.08 11.87
N GLU A 85 4.69 -12.21 11.90
CA GLU A 85 4.24 -13.46 12.54
C GLU A 85 4.08 -13.31 14.06
N ASN A 86 4.98 -12.56 14.70
CA ASN A 86 4.96 -12.35 16.15
C ASN A 86 4.01 -11.21 16.60
N ALA A 87 3.54 -10.36 15.68
CA ALA A 87 2.65 -9.24 15.96
C ALA A 87 1.29 -9.68 16.51
N GLN A 88 0.78 -9.04 17.56
CA GLN A 88 -0.54 -9.31 18.13
C GLN A 88 -1.68 -8.92 17.17
N VAL A 89 -1.48 -7.88 16.38
CA VAL A 89 -2.44 -7.38 15.38
C VAL A 89 -1.71 -6.89 14.14
N VAL A 90 -2.28 -7.17 12.97
CA VAL A 90 -1.73 -6.80 11.66
C VAL A 90 -2.76 -5.99 10.89
N PHE A 91 -2.46 -4.72 10.67
CA PHE A 91 -3.25 -3.81 9.84
C PHE A 91 -2.70 -3.84 8.42
N ILE A 92 -3.55 -4.12 7.42
CA ILE A 92 -3.13 -4.15 6.01
C ILE A 92 -3.90 -3.08 5.25
N VAL A 93 -3.19 -2.07 4.80
CA VAL A 93 -3.72 -1.09 3.83
C VAL A 93 -3.52 -1.69 2.45
N ALA A 94 -4.63 -2.00 1.78
CA ALA A 94 -4.58 -2.63 0.46
C ALA A 94 -3.84 -1.69 -0.54
N PRO A 95 -2.89 -2.22 -1.34
CA PRO A 95 -2.23 -1.43 -2.37
C PRO A 95 -3.24 -0.84 -3.35
N SER A 96 -2.93 0.34 -3.89
CA SER A 96 -3.76 0.96 -4.94
C SER A 96 -4.01 0.01 -6.11
N VAL A 97 -5.26 -0.05 -6.59
CA VAL A 97 -5.66 -0.89 -7.74
C VAL A 97 -4.84 -0.58 -9.00
N VAL A 98 -4.40 0.67 -9.15
CA VAL A 98 -3.62 1.11 -10.32
C VAL A 98 -2.16 0.69 -10.24
N ASN A 99 -1.71 0.24 -9.07
CA ASN A 99 -0.37 -0.28 -8.86
C ASN A 99 -0.39 -1.81 -8.91
N GLN A 100 -1.15 -2.39 -9.85
CA GLN A 100 -1.22 -3.82 -10.07
C GLN A 100 -1.22 -4.12 -11.56
N SER A 101 -0.44 -5.12 -11.95
CA SER A 101 -0.52 -5.70 -13.29
C SER A 101 -1.93 -6.22 -13.53
N ASN A 102 -2.50 -5.88 -14.68
CA ASN A 102 -3.88 -6.21 -15.06
C ASN A 102 -3.93 -6.47 -16.58
N PRO A 103 -5.10 -6.76 -17.18
CA PRO A 103 -5.20 -7.03 -18.61
C PRO A 103 -4.73 -5.89 -19.54
N PHE A 104 -4.63 -4.67 -19.04
CA PHE A 104 -4.25 -3.47 -19.79
C PHE A 104 -2.75 -3.16 -19.70
N TYR A 105 -2.08 -3.47 -18.59
CA TYR A 105 -0.66 -3.15 -18.42
C TYR A 105 0.05 -4.03 -17.40
N ARG A 106 1.39 -3.95 -17.41
CA ARG A 106 2.27 -4.56 -16.41
C ARG A 106 2.98 -3.50 -15.59
N VAL A 107 3.16 -3.78 -14.30
CA VAL A 107 3.98 -3.00 -13.37
C VAL A 107 5.11 -3.85 -12.81
N HIS A 108 6.13 -3.20 -12.25
CA HIS A 108 7.26 -3.92 -11.66
C HIS A 108 6.81 -4.70 -10.40
N PRO A 109 7.19 -5.98 -10.22
CA PRO A 109 6.66 -6.85 -9.15
C PRO A 109 6.92 -6.32 -7.72
N ARG A 110 8.08 -5.68 -7.51
CA ARG A 110 8.46 -5.09 -6.22
C ARG A 110 8.12 -3.60 -6.05
N ARG A 111 8.15 -2.81 -7.13
CA ARG A 111 7.95 -1.35 -7.15
C ARG A 111 6.77 -1.07 -8.07
N ASN A 112 5.59 -1.49 -7.63
CA ASN A 112 4.38 -1.60 -8.44
C ASN A 112 3.80 -0.26 -8.89
N ASP A 113 4.36 0.84 -8.43
CA ASP A 113 4.16 2.19 -8.96
C ASP A 113 4.89 2.41 -10.29
N ARG A 114 5.84 1.55 -10.65
CA ARG A 114 6.59 1.62 -11.91
C ARG A 114 5.84 0.87 -13.00
N PHE A 115 5.43 1.63 -14.01
CA PHE A 115 4.89 1.07 -15.23
C PHE A 115 6.02 0.38 -16.01
N VAL A 116 5.74 -0.83 -16.48
CA VAL A 116 6.68 -1.61 -17.29
C VAL A 116 6.28 -1.55 -18.75
N THR A 117 5.01 -1.86 -19.06
CA THR A 117 4.52 -1.88 -20.43
C THR A 117 3.00 -1.85 -20.52
N ALA A 118 2.48 -1.29 -21.60
CA ALA A 118 1.07 -1.38 -22.00
C ALA A 118 0.85 -2.69 -22.77
N LEU A 119 -0.34 -3.25 -22.64
CA LEU A 119 -0.77 -4.45 -23.37
C LEU A 119 -1.77 -4.07 -24.46
N GLY A 120 -1.98 -4.96 -25.43
CA GLY A 120 -2.88 -4.75 -26.57
C GLY A 120 -4.23 -4.11 -26.21
N PRO A 121 -4.97 -4.61 -25.19
CA PRO A 121 -6.26 -4.03 -24.81
C PRO A 121 -6.21 -2.55 -24.40
N LEU A 122 -5.07 -2.06 -23.92
CA LEU A 122 -4.90 -0.65 -23.57
C LEU A 122 -4.66 0.22 -24.80
N TYR A 123 -3.90 -0.29 -25.78
CA TYR A 123 -3.74 0.36 -27.08
C TYR A 123 -5.06 0.40 -27.85
N ASP A 124 -5.86 -0.67 -27.80
CA ASP A 124 -7.17 -0.71 -28.46
C ASP A 124 -8.15 0.31 -27.85
N LEU A 125 -8.06 0.52 -26.53
CA LEU A 125 -8.93 1.45 -25.82
C LEU A 125 -8.46 2.92 -25.96
N PHE A 126 -7.15 3.14 -26.11
CA PHE A 126 -6.53 4.46 -26.25
C PHE A 126 -5.55 4.49 -27.43
N PRO A 127 -6.03 4.36 -28.68
CA PRO A 127 -5.18 4.35 -29.87
C PRO A 127 -4.40 5.66 -30.07
N GLU A 128 -4.88 6.77 -29.50
CA GLU A 128 -4.24 8.07 -29.55
C GLU A 128 -3.12 8.28 -28.51
N ALA A 129 -2.97 7.36 -27.55
CA ALA A 129 -2.02 7.52 -26.45
C ALA A 129 -0.64 6.95 -26.80
N ASP A 130 0.40 7.77 -26.60
CA ASP A 130 1.77 7.28 -26.51
C ASP A 130 2.13 6.90 -25.06
N PHE A 131 2.47 5.64 -24.84
CA PHE A 131 2.85 5.10 -23.52
C PHE A 131 4.36 5.03 -23.27
N VAL A 132 5.21 5.39 -24.24
CA VAL A 132 6.69 5.30 -24.10
C VAL A 132 7.20 6.14 -22.94
N GLU A 133 6.61 7.31 -22.70
CA GLU A 133 6.98 8.24 -21.62
C GLU A 133 6.37 7.88 -20.25
N CYS A 134 5.50 6.87 -20.18
CA CYS A 134 4.88 6.46 -18.94
C CYS A 134 5.84 5.60 -18.13
N HIS A 135 6.58 6.19 -17.18
CA HIS A 135 7.44 5.41 -16.28
C HIS A 135 6.76 5.02 -14.96
N PHE A 136 5.69 5.73 -14.58
CA PHE A 136 4.95 5.50 -13.35
C PHE A 136 3.46 5.34 -13.64
N THR A 137 2.79 4.49 -12.87
CA THR A 137 1.34 4.27 -12.93
C THR A 137 0.57 5.56 -12.72
N LYS A 138 1.03 6.45 -11.84
CA LYS A 138 0.43 7.78 -11.67
C LYS A 138 0.45 8.58 -12.97
N HIS A 139 1.55 8.55 -13.72
CA HIS A 139 1.64 9.25 -15.01
C HIS A 139 0.68 8.63 -16.03
N LEU A 140 0.69 7.30 -16.14
CA LEU A 140 -0.26 6.58 -16.98
C LEU A 140 -1.70 6.99 -16.67
N ILE A 141 -2.11 6.90 -15.42
CA ILE A 141 -3.48 7.19 -14.99
C ILE A 141 -3.87 8.64 -15.27
N THR A 142 -3.01 9.61 -14.93
CA THR A 142 -3.27 11.01 -15.26
C THR A 142 -3.43 11.21 -16.76
N LYS A 143 -2.59 10.55 -17.59
CA LYS A 143 -2.69 10.60 -19.05
C LYS A 143 -4.02 10.03 -19.54
N LEU A 144 -4.42 8.84 -19.09
CA LEU A 144 -5.70 8.21 -19.48
C LEU A 144 -6.90 9.11 -19.14
N ILE A 145 -6.94 9.66 -17.92
CA ILE A 145 -8.01 10.57 -17.48
C ILE A 145 -8.04 11.86 -18.32
N SER A 146 -6.87 12.39 -18.68
CA SER A 146 -6.77 13.61 -19.50
C SER A 146 -7.24 13.42 -20.92
N ILE A 147 -7.13 12.21 -21.46
CA ILE A 147 -7.63 11.86 -22.79
C ILE A 147 -9.15 11.63 -22.72
N ASP A 148 -9.58 10.73 -21.83
CA ASP A 148 -10.98 10.37 -21.66
C ASP A 148 -11.20 9.66 -20.31
N SER A 149 -11.89 10.34 -19.40
CA SER A 149 -12.17 9.82 -18.06
C SER A 149 -13.12 8.61 -18.07
N ALA A 150 -14.08 8.55 -19.01
CA ALA A 150 -15.04 7.45 -19.08
C ALA A 150 -14.37 6.16 -19.58
N ARG A 151 -13.45 6.27 -20.54
CA ARG A 151 -12.59 5.13 -20.94
C ARG A 151 -11.62 4.73 -19.84
N ALA A 152 -11.06 5.69 -19.10
CA ALA A 152 -10.18 5.39 -17.97
C ALA A 152 -10.90 4.58 -16.88
N ASP A 153 -12.19 4.85 -16.65
CA ASP A 153 -13.01 4.09 -15.70
C ASP A 153 -13.12 2.60 -16.03
N ILE A 154 -13.16 2.24 -17.32
CA ILE A 154 -13.13 0.83 -17.75
C ILE A 154 -11.86 0.12 -17.25
N VAL A 155 -10.71 0.78 -17.37
CA VAL A 155 -9.42 0.26 -16.90
C VAL A 155 -9.45 0.08 -15.38
N PHE A 156 -10.00 1.03 -14.62
CA PHE A 156 -10.09 0.92 -13.16
C PHE A 156 -11.01 -0.21 -12.71
N VAL A 157 -12.23 -0.27 -13.24
CA VAL A 157 -13.24 -1.26 -12.85
C VAL A 157 -12.74 -2.68 -13.13
N LEU A 158 -12.17 -2.92 -14.30
CA LEU A 158 -11.63 -4.23 -14.65
C LEU A 158 -10.35 -4.57 -13.90
N SER A 159 -9.54 -3.58 -13.52
CA SER A 159 -8.40 -3.80 -12.62
C SER A 159 -8.88 -4.20 -11.22
N MET A 160 -9.98 -3.64 -10.72
CA MET A 160 -10.58 -4.04 -9.44
C MET A 160 -11.11 -5.47 -9.48
N ALA A 161 -11.78 -5.86 -10.57
CA ALA A 161 -12.27 -7.23 -10.76
C ALA A 161 -11.13 -8.26 -10.82
N ASN A 162 -9.98 -7.89 -11.41
CA ASN A 162 -8.79 -8.73 -11.48
C ASN A 162 -7.96 -8.75 -10.20
N GLY A 163 -8.22 -7.85 -9.25
CA GLY A 163 -7.56 -7.67 -7.95
C GLY A 163 -7.63 -8.87 -6.99
N SER A 164 -7.88 -10.08 -7.50
CA SER A 164 -7.67 -11.36 -6.82
C SER A 164 -6.24 -11.56 -6.27
N ALA A 165 -5.28 -10.70 -6.62
CA ALA A 165 -3.99 -10.59 -5.95
C ALA A 165 -4.08 -10.02 -4.52
N ILE A 166 -5.05 -9.16 -4.22
CA ILE A 166 -5.35 -8.72 -2.85
C ILE A 166 -5.86 -9.90 -2.01
N LYS A 167 -6.62 -10.82 -2.63
CA LYS A 167 -7.06 -12.08 -2.01
C LYS A 167 -5.94 -13.12 -1.86
N ARG A 168 -4.95 -13.14 -2.77
CA ARG A 168 -3.85 -14.13 -2.78
C ARG A 168 -2.59 -13.70 -2.03
N SER A 169 -2.34 -12.41 -1.88
CA SER A 169 -1.24 -11.87 -1.04
C SER A 169 -1.59 -11.90 0.45
N CYS A 170 -2.85 -12.23 0.78
CA CYS A 170 -3.24 -12.80 2.06
C CYS A 170 -2.71 -14.24 2.20
N VAL A 171 -1.40 -14.40 2.05
CA VAL A 171 -0.74 -15.65 2.44
C VAL A 171 -0.71 -15.63 3.96
N HIS A 172 -1.70 -16.27 4.56
CA HIS A 172 -1.69 -16.89 5.88
C HIS A 172 -0.69 -16.26 6.89
N VAL A 173 -0.97 -15.05 7.36
CA VAL A 173 -0.38 -14.59 8.63
C VAL A 173 -1.29 -15.14 9.72
N GLY A 174 -0.84 -16.20 10.38
CA GLY A 174 -1.66 -17.05 11.24
C GLY A 174 -2.57 -16.30 12.23
N ALA A 175 -3.82 -16.76 12.32
CA ALA A 175 -4.82 -16.56 13.39
C ALA A 175 -5.03 -15.17 14.04
N ARG A 176 -4.45 -14.07 13.55
CA ARG A 176 -4.49 -12.75 14.19
C ARG A 176 -5.25 -11.73 13.34
N LYS A 177 -6.05 -10.89 14.01
CA LYS A 177 -7.08 -10.02 13.39
C LYS A 177 -6.48 -9.18 12.24
N LEU A 178 -6.84 -9.54 11.01
CA LEU A 178 -6.50 -8.81 9.78
C LEU A 178 -7.55 -7.72 9.56
N LEU A 179 -7.13 -6.47 9.42
CA LEU A 179 -8.04 -5.36 9.11
C LEU A 179 -7.64 -4.70 7.79
N PHE A 180 -8.55 -4.69 6.82
CA PHE A 180 -8.37 -4.03 5.53
C PHE A 180 -8.92 -2.61 5.56
N THR A 181 -8.11 -1.64 5.15
CA THR A 181 -8.57 -0.27 4.93
C THR A 181 -8.61 0.00 3.42
N GLY A 182 -9.72 -0.33 2.77
CA GLY A 182 -9.96 0.01 1.37
C GLY A 182 -10.65 1.38 1.25
N ILE A 183 -10.02 2.29 0.50
CA ILE A 183 -10.58 3.44 -0.23
C ILE A 183 -11.55 4.37 0.54
N LYS A 184 -11.10 5.62 0.72
CA LYS A 184 -11.82 6.87 1.04
C LYS A 184 -13.21 6.74 1.67
N SER A 185 -13.30 7.27 2.90
CA SER A 185 -14.54 7.76 3.56
C SER A 185 -15.40 6.74 4.33
N HIS A 186 -14.96 5.51 4.57
CA HIS A 186 -15.77 4.56 5.34
C HIS A 186 -15.19 4.22 6.71
N LYS A 187 -16.06 4.39 7.72
CA LYS A 187 -15.82 4.19 9.16
C LYS A 187 -15.19 2.82 9.40
N LEU A 188 -13.99 2.82 9.95
CA LEU A 188 -13.36 1.62 10.50
C LEU A 188 -14.15 1.18 11.74
N ARG A 189 -14.65 -0.06 11.80
CA ARG A 189 -15.21 -0.67 13.02
C ARG A 189 -14.44 -1.94 13.33
N ILE A 190 -13.67 -1.92 14.41
CA ILE A 190 -12.90 -3.08 14.87
C ILE A 190 -13.79 -3.88 15.84
N PRO A 191 -14.06 -5.18 15.63
CA PRO A 191 -14.80 -5.98 16.60
C PRO A 191 -14.07 -5.99 17.95
N ASN A 192 -14.73 -5.46 18.98
CA ASN A 192 -14.27 -5.24 20.36
C ASN A 192 -13.43 -3.96 20.63
N LEU A 193 -13.33 -3.04 19.67
CA LEU A 193 -12.86 -1.67 19.91
C LEU A 193 -13.94 -0.69 19.41
N ASN A 194 -14.50 0.11 20.31
CA ASN A 194 -15.47 1.17 19.99
C ASN A 194 -14.75 2.37 19.36
N PHE A 195 -14.18 2.18 18.17
CA PHE A 195 -13.34 3.19 17.54
C PHE A 195 -13.85 3.55 16.12
N GLN A 196 -13.77 4.84 15.77
CA GLN A 196 -14.03 5.39 14.42
C GLN A 196 -12.82 6.21 13.97
N LEU A 197 -12.03 5.73 13.01
CA LEU A 197 -10.96 6.52 12.37
C LEU A 197 -11.60 7.27 11.19
N ARG A 198 -11.55 8.62 11.23
CA ARG A 198 -11.69 9.45 10.02
C ARG A 198 -10.28 9.66 9.46
N ILE A 199 -9.99 9.02 8.32
CA ILE A 199 -8.76 9.18 7.55
C ILE A 199 -9.06 10.14 6.39
#